data_AF-A0A9D0ZLY5-F1
#
_entry.id   AF-A0A9D0ZLY5-F1
#
_cell.length_a   1.000
_cell.length_b   1.000
_cell.length_c   1.000
_cell.angle_alpha   90.00
_cell.angle_beta   90.00
_cell.angle_gamma   90.00
#
_symmetry.space_group_name_H-M   'P 1'
#
loop_
_entity.id
_entity.type
_entity.pdbx_description
1 polymer ?
#
loop_
_entity_poly.entity_id
_entity_poly.type
_entity_poly.pdbx_seq_one_letter_code
_entity_poly.pdbx_strand_id
1 'polypeptide(L)'
;MIRRLFCALVALTLCISFAAPARAEEISDFIRLHVVASGDSDWEQEVKLAVRDACLEAVRGFAADCGSADETYAAVNANLAALRSAAVVAARKMGFEGEVTVETGVFAFPDRVYGELFVPAGDYRALRVTLGEGEGHNWWCVLYPSLCVLDETAYYAGEVPPIEFYSSVGRFLSDLFGG
;
A
#
# COMPACT_ATOMS: atom_id res chain seq x y z
N MET A 1 33.58 33.58 -24.66
CA MET A 1 33.07 33.20 -23.32
C MET A 1 31.57 33.44 -23.18
N ILE A 2 31.05 34.61 -23.57
CA ILE A 2 29.62 34.98 -23.47
C ILE A 2 28.65 33.99 -24.13
N ARG A 3 28.98 33.43 -25.30
CA ARG A 3 28.09 32.48 -26.01
C ARG A 3 27.91 31.13 -25.29
N ARG A 4 28.92 30.68 -24.53
CA ARG A 4 28.83 29.43 -23.74
C ARG A 4 28.01 29.63 -22.47
N LEU A 5 28.14 30.80 -21.83
CA LEU A 5 27.33 31.20 -20.68
C LEU A 5 25.85 31.35 -21.07
N PHE A 6 25.57 31.96 -22.22
CA PHE A 6 24.20 32.11 -22.72
C PHE A 6 23.54 30.75 -23.01
N CYS A 7 24.23 29.83 -23.69
CA CYS A 7 23.72 28.48 -23.91
C CYS A 7 23.49 27.70 -22.61
N ALA A 8 24.38 27.84 -21.61
CA ALA A 8 24.21 27.20 -20.32
C ALA A 8 23.01 27.76 -19.54
N LEU A 9 22.76 29.07 -19.62
CA LEU A 9 21.63 29.72 -18.95
C LEU A 9 20.29 29.39 -19.61
N VAL A 10 20.28 29.30 -20.95
CA VAL A 10 19.12 28.83 -21.73
C VAL A 10 18.84 27.35 -21.45
N ALA A 11 19.87 26.50 -21.40
CA ALA A 11 19.71 25.10 -21.04
C ALA A 11 19.21 24.92 -19.60
N LEU A 12 19.73 25.71 -18.65
CA LEU A 12 19.29 25.69 -17.26
C LEU A 12 17.82 26.13 -17.12
N THR A 13 17.42 27.20 -17.81
CA THR A 13 16.02 27.67 -17.79
C THR A 13 15.07 26.72 -18.50
N LEU A 14 15.50 26.04 -19.58
CA LEU A 14 14.74 24.94 -20.19
C LEU A 14 14.63 23.74 -19.25
N CYS A 15 15.70 23.32 -18.57
CA CYS A 15 15.66 22.24 -17.60
C CYS A 15 14.71 22.55 -16.43
N ILE A 16 14.67 23.79 -15.96
CA ILE A 16 13.73 24.21 -14.89
C ILE A 16 12.28 24.23 -15.41
N SER A 17 12.06 24.54 -16.69
CA SER A 17 10.72 24.60 -17.29
C SER A 17 10.17 23.21 -17.67
N PHE A 18 11.04 22.25 -17.98
CA PHE A 18 10.69 20.85 -18.24
C PHE A 18 10.74 19.96 -16.99
N ALA A 19 11.32 20.43 -15.88
CA ALA A 19 11.16 19.86 -14.54
C ALA A 19 9.81 20.21 -13.90
N ALA A 20 8.76 20.39 -14.72
CA ALA A 20 7.41 20.29 -14.20
C ALA A 20 7.30 18.86 -13.63
N PRO A 21 6.99 18.69 -12.32
CA PRO A 21 6.79 17.36 -11.79
C PRO A 21 5.73 16.70 -12.68
N ALA A 22 6.03 15.50 -13.20
CA ALA A 22 4.99 14.64 -13.72
C ALA A 22 3.92 14.64 -12.63
N ARG A 23 2.73 15.17 -12.94
CA ARG A 23 1.59 15.13 -12.05
C ARG A 23 1.22 13.65 -11.94
N ALA A 24 1.95 12.91 -11.11
CA ALA A 24 1.37 11.79 -10.39
C ALA A 24 0.13 12.41 -9.79
N GLU A 25 -1.05 11.97 -10.24
CA GLU A 25 -2.24 12.24 -9.48
C GLU A 25 -1.90 11.84 -8.05
N GLU A 26 -1.87 12.81 -7.14
CA GLU A 26 -1.93 12.50 -5.72
C GLU A 26 -3.23 11.74 -5.56
N ILE A 27 -3.15 10.41 -5.62
CA ILE A 27 -4.18 9.57 -5.06
C ILE A 27 -3.96 9.71 -3.56
N SER A 28 -4.36 10.86 -3.01
CA SER A 28 -4.27 11.13 -1.57
C SER A 28 -5.54 10.64 -0.86
N ASP A 29 -6.56 10.29 -1.62
CA ASP A 29 -7.86 9.84 -1.12
C ASP A 29 -8.01 8.33 -1.26
N PHE A 30 -7.26 7.58 -0.44
CA PHE A 30 -7.50 6.15 -0.25
C PHE A 30 -7.27 5.72 1.19
N ILE A 31 -7.81 4.55 1.53
CA ILE A 31 -7.61 3.89 2.83
C ILE A 31 -6.81 2.64 2.59
N ARG A 32 -5.86 2.34 3.48
CA ARG A 32 -5.07 1.12 3.38
C ARG A 32 -5.60 0.02 4.29
N LEU A 33 -5.32 -1.23 3.94
CA LEU A 33 -5.43 -2.39 4.82
C LEU A 33 -4.00 -2.85 5.12
N HIS A 34 -3.72 -3.09 6.39
CA HIS A 34 -2.44 -3.57 6.88
C HIS A 34 -2.67 -4.82 7.74
N VAL A 35 -2.23 -5.99 7.27
CA VAL A 35 -2.31 -7.23 8.06
C VAL A 35 -0.90 -7.63 8.47
N VAL A 36 -0.64 -7.67 9.76
CA VAL A 36 0.65 -7.99 10.38
C VAL A 36 0.58 -9.45 10.86
N ALA A 37 1.47 -10.30 10.37
CA ALA A 37 1.53 -11.71 10.77
C ALA A 37 2.11 -11.88 12.17
N SER A 38 1.77 -13.00 12.81
CA SER A 38 2.40 -13.39 14.08
C SER A 38 3.87 -13.79 13.90
N GLY A 39 4.25 -14.25 12.70
CA GLY A 39 5.59 -14.72 12.38
C GLY A 39 5.75 -15.04 10.89
N ASP A 40 6.84 -15.71 10.53
CA ASP A 40 7.31 -15.88 9.15
C ASP A 40 7.19 -17.29 8.58
N SER A 41 6.63 -18.23 9.34
CA SER A 41 6.39 -19.57 8.80
C SER A 41 5.36 -19.54 7.67
N ASP A 42 5.46 -20.47 6.71
CA ASP A 42 4.51 -20.57 5.60
C ASP A 42 3.06 -20.61 6.09
N TRP A 43 2.79 -21.33 7.17
CA TRP A 43 1.47 -21.38 7.79
C TRP A 43 1.02 -20.03 8.36
N GLU A 44 1.88 -19.27 9.05
CA GLU A 44 1.53 -17.93 9.54
C GLU A 44 1.26 -16.95 8.40
N GLN A 45 1.98 -17.11 7.29
CA GLN A 45 1.74 -16.35 6.07
C GLN A 45 0.39 -16.73 5.44
N GLU A 46 0.02 -18.00 5.40
CA GLU A 46 -1.32 -18.45 4.96
C GLU A 46 -2.44 -17.91 5.86
N VAL A 47 -2.26 -17.91 7.19
CA VAL A 47 -3.21 -17.31 8.14
C VAL A 47 -3.41 -15.83 7.84
N LYS A 48 -2.31 -15.08 7.61
CA LYS A 48 -2.36 -13.66 7.25
C LYS A 48 -3.16 -13.43 5.96
N LEU A 49 -2.96 -14.24 4.93
CA LEU A 49 -3.70 -14.15 3.67
C LEU A 49 -5.19 -14.43 3.87
N ALA A 50 -5.53 -15.48 4.61
CA ALA A 50 -6.93 -15.81 4.90
C ALA A 50 -7.64 -14.68 5.65
N VAL A 51 -6.95 -14.04 6.60
CA VAL A 51 -7.46 -12.88 7.34
C VAL A 51 -7.63 -11.67 6.45
N ARG A 52 -6.64 -11.36 5.60
CA ARG A 52 -6.71 -10.31 4.59
C ARG A 52 -7.96 -10.48 3.73
N ASP A 53 -8.17 -11.67 3.17
CA ASP A 53 -9.27 -11.95 2.24
C ASP A 53 -10.63 -11.80 2.92
N ALA A 54 -10.75 -12.29 4.17
CA ALA A 54 -11.97 -12.13 4.95
C ALA A 54 -12.27 -10.65 5.27
N CYS A 55 -11.26 -9.85 5.60
CA CYS A 55 -11.43 -8.42 5.81
C CYS A 55 -11.81 -7.70 4.51
N LEU A 56 -11.18 -8.03 3.38
CA LEU A 56 -11.51 -7.44 2.09
C LEU A 56 -12.95 -7.74 1.68
N GLU A 57 -13.40 -8.98 1.84
CA GLU A 57 -14.78 -9.37 1.55
C GLU A 57 -15.78 -8.61 2.44
N ALA A 58 -15.49 -8.50 3.74
CA ALA A 58 -16.31 -7.71 4.65
C ALA A 58 -16.39 -6.24 4.22
N VAL A 59 -15.25 -5.61 3.89
CA VAL A 59 -15.21 -4.22 3.40
C VAL A 59 -16.02 -4.05 2.13
N ARG A 60 -15.87 -4.96 1.15
CA ARG A 60 -16.68 -4.94 -0.08
C ARG A 60 -18.18 -4.94 0.23
N GLY A 61 -18.61 -5.69 1.23
CA GLY A 61 -20.02 -5.77 1.63
C GLY A 61 -20.62 -4.44 2.10
N PHE A 62 -19.93 -3.71 2.99
CA PHE A 62 -20.47 -2.47 3.58
C PHE A 62 -19.98 -1.17 2.94
N ALA A 63 -18.95 -1.22 2.08
CA ALA A 63 -18.41 -0.06 1.38
C ALA A 63 -18.68 -0.07 -0.13
N ALA A 64 -19.48 -1.02 -0.64
CA ALA A 64 -19.83 -1.10 -2.07
C ALA A 64 -20.45 0.20 -2.62
N ASP A 65 -21.23 0.90 -1.79
CA ASP A 65 -21.94 2.12 -2.17
C ASP A 65 -21.17 3.41 -1.79
N CYS A 66 -19.97 3.30 -1.22
CA CYS A 66 -19.16 4.46 -0.86
C CYS A 66 -18.52 5.10 -2.11
N GLY A 67 -18.74 6.40 -2.29
CA GLY A 67 -18.23 7.17 -3.43
C GLY A 67 -16.95 7.96 -3.14
N SER A 68 -16.39 7.84 -1.93
CA SER A 68 -15.16 8.52 -1.51
C SER A 68 -14.37 7.71 -0.47
N ALA A 69 -13.10 8.06 -0.26
CA ALA A 69 -12.34 7.43 0.82
C ALA A 69 -12.82 7.91 2.21
N ASP A 70 -13.39 9.11 2.34
CA ASP A 70 -14.00 9.55 3.59
C ASP A 70 -15.21 8.68 3.97
N GLU A 71 -16.13 8.45 3.03
CA GLU A 71 -17.28 7.56 3.22
C GLU A 71 -16.84 6.13 3.53
N THR A 72 -15.86 5.62 2.77
CA THR A 72 -15.31 4.28 3.00
C THR A 72 -14.69 4.18 4.40
N TYR A 73 -13.98 5.21 4.87
CA TYR A 73 -13.32 5.18 6.17
C TYR A 73 -14.35 5.24 7.29
N ALA A 74 -15.40 6.04 7.13
CA ALA A 74 -16.53 6.06 8.04
C ALA A 74 -17.24 4.69 8.10
N ALA A 75 -17.46 4.04 6.96
CA ALA A 75 -18.07 2.71 6.89
C ALA A 75 -17.20 1.64 7.57
N VAL A 76 -15.89 1.65 7.34
CA VAL A 76 -14.92 0.76 8.02
C VAL A 76 -14.96 0.96 9.54
N ASN A 77 -14.97 2.20 10.01
CA ASN A 77 -15.06 2.50 11.45
C ASN A 77 -16.38 2.03 12.06
N ALA A 78 -17.51 2.28 11.39
CA ALA A 78 -18.83 1.86 11.85
C ALA A 78 -18.96 0.33 11.95
N ASN A 79 -18.23 -0.41 11.10
CA ASN A 79 -18.27 -1.86 11.01
C ASN A 79 -17.03 -2.54 11.63
N LEU A 80 -16.26 -1.85 12.48
CA LEU A 80 -15.02 -2.37 13.05
C LEU A 80 -15.23 -3.68 13.83
N ALA A 81 -16.36 -3.81 14.54
CA ALA A 81 -16.71 -5.04 15.25
C ALA A 81 -16.95 -6.23 14.30
N ALA A 82 -17.59 -5.99 13.15
CA ALA A 82 -17.82 -7.01 12.13
C ALA A 82 -16.50 -7.41 11.47
N LEU A 83 -15.62 -6.45 11.18
CA LEU A 83 -14.27 -6.71 10.66
C LEU A 83 -13.43 -7.53 11.63
N ARG A 84 -13.46 -7.19 12.93
CA ARG A 84 -12.80 -7.98 13.97
C ARG A 84 -13.32 -9.41 14.00
N SER A 85 -14.64 -9.59 13.93
CA SER A 85 -15.26 -10.92 13.87
C SER A 85 -14.79 -11.72 12.65
N ALA A 86 -14.80 -11.09 11.46
CA ALA A 86 -14.33 -11.72 10.22
C ALA A 86 -12.86 -12.16 10.31
N ALA A 87 -11.98 -11.28 10.80
CA ALA A 87 -10.56 -11.57 11.00
C ALA A 87 -10.35 -12.74 11.98
N VAL A 88 -11.02 -12.71 13.13
CA VAL A 88 -10.92 -13.77 14.15
C VAL A 88 -11.41 -15.10 13.58
N VAL A 89 -12.57 -15.12 12.92
CA VAL A 89 -13.13 -16.36 12.34
C VAL A 89 -12.19 -16.93 11.28
N ALA A 90 -11.62 -16.09 10.40
CA ALA A 90 -10.66 -16.54 9.40
C ALA A 90 -9.40 -17.13 10.03
N ALA A 91 -8.80 -16.44 11.00
CA ALA A 91 -7.63 -16.92 11.72
C ALA A 91 -7.90 -18.27 12.43
N ARG A 92 -9.04 -18.37 13.13
CA ARG A 92 -9.42 -19.58 13.87
C ARG A 92 -9.69 -20.77 12.94
N LYS A 93 -10.24 -20.55 11.74
CA LYS A 93 -10.41 -21.61 10.71
C LYS A 93 -9.08 -22.20 10.24
N MET A 94 -8.01 -21.41 10.26
CA MET A 94 -6.65 -21.83 9.94
C MET A 94 -5.91 -22.47 11.13
N GLY A 95 -6.57 -22.60 12.29
CA GLY A 95 -5.98 -23.14 13.52
C GLY A 95 -5.15 -22.14 14.33
N PHE A 96 -5.16 -20.84 13.97
CA PHE A 96 -4.44 -19.83 14.74
C PHE A 96 -5.20 -19.53 16.04
N GLU A 97 -4.55 -19.69 17.20
CA GLU A 97 -5.15 -19.49 18.52
C GLU A 97 -4.75 -18.17 19.20
N GLY A 98 -3.78 -17.44 18.65
CA GLY A 98 -3.28 -16.18 19.20
C GLY A 98 -4.30 -15.04 19.21
N GLU A 99 -3.91 -13.91 19.79
CA GLU A 99 -4.71 -12.68 19.79
C GLU A 99 -4.85 -12.13 18.36
N VAL A 100 -6.02 -11.58 18.05
CA VAL A 100 -6.30 -10.88 16.80
C VAL A 100 -6.83 -9.50 17.16
N THR A 101 -6.01 -8.49 16.89
CA THR A 101 -6.30 -7.08 17.14
C THR A 101 -6.69 -6.41 15.85
N VAL A 102 -7.79 -5.66 15.85
CA VAL A 102 -8.27 -4.92 14.68
C VAL A 102 -8.56 -3.49 15.10
N GLU A 103 -7.93 -2.54 14.40
CA GLU A 103 -8.03 -1.12 14.71
C GLU A 103 -8.02 -0.28 13.44
N THR A 104 -8.52 0.94 13.57
CA THR A 104 -8.43 1.96 12.54
C THR A 104 -7.63 3.15 13.05
N GLY A 105 -6.91 3.79 12.16
CA GLY A 105 -6.09 4.93 12.54
C GLY A 105 -5.26 5.46 11.38
N VAL A 106 -4.30 6.30 11.73
CA VAL A 106 -3.27 6.76 10.80
C VAL A 106 -1.98 6.02 11.14
N PHE A 107 -1.41 5.34 10.16
CA PHE A 107 -0.18 4.57 10.32
C PHE A 107 0.81 4.89 9.21
N ALA A 108 2.09 4.75 9.52
CA ALA A 108 3.16 4.84 8.54
C ALA A 108 3.18 3.59 7.65
N PHE A 109 3.29 3.79 6.34
CA PHE A 109 3.47 2.74 5.37
C PHE A 109 4.72 3.00 4.52
N PRO A 110 5.40 1.94 4.07
CA PRO A 110 6.45 2.06 3.08
C PRO A 110 5.87 2.29 1.68
N ASP A 111 6.76 2.57 0.73
CA ASP A 111 6.46 2.54 -0.70
C ASP A 111 5.88 1.17 -1.08
N ARG A 112 4.85 1.17 -1.94
CA ARG A 112 4.24 -0.05 -2.48
C ARG A 112 3.87 0.11 -3.94
N VAL A 113 3.98 -0.98 -4.69
CA VAL A 113 3.53 -1.08 -6.07
C VAL A 113 2.38 -2.09 -6.11
N TYR A 114 1.27 -1.72 -6.73
CA TYR A 114 0.12 -2.60 -6.98
C TYR A 114 -0.11 -2.66 -8.49
N GLY A 115 0.44 -3.68 -9.15
CA GLY A 115 0.46 -3.74 -10.62
C GLY A 115 1.23 -2.55 -11.20
N GLU A 116 0.57 -1.68 -11.95
CA GLU A 116 1.18 -0.46 -12.52
C GLU A 116 1.06 0.77 -11.60
N LEU A 117 0.33 0.65 -10.48
CA LEU A 117 0.12 1.76 -9.55
C LEU A 117 1.23 1.81 -8.49
N PHE A 118 1.96 2.91 -8.45
CA PHE A 118 2.88 3.23 -7.35
C PHE A 118 2.17 4.04 -6.25
N VAL A 119 2.35 3.62 -5.00
CA VAL A 119 1.84 4.27 -3.79
C VAL A 119 3.03 4.63 -2.89
N PRO A 120 3.30 5.92 -2.66
CA PRO A 120 4.49 6.35 -1.91
C PRO A 120 4.42 6.02 -0.42
N ALA A 121 5.58 5.99 0.23
CA ALA A 121 5.70 5.96 1.67
C ALA A 121 5.06 7.20 2.31
N GLY A 122 4.44 7.02 3.47
CA GLY A 122 3.74 8.11 4.16
C GLY A 122 2.77 7.60 5.22
N ASP A 123 2.09 8.56 5.85
CA ASP A 123 1.08 8.29 6.87
C ASP A 123 -0.32 8.26 6.24
N TYR A 124 -1.00 7.12 6.37
CA TYR A 124 -2.29 6.88 5.73
C TYR A 124 -3.34 6.44 6.73
N ARG A 125 -4.58 6.84 6.46
CA ARG A 125 -5.75 6.22 7.09
C ARG A 125 -5.81 4.75 6.72
N ALA A 126 -5.95 3.88 7.70
CA ALA A 126 -5.97 2.46 7.44
C ALA A 126 -6.74 1.66 8.49
N LEU A 127 -7.15 0.47 8.04
CA LEU A 127 -7.53 -0.67 8.87
C LEU A 127 -6.27 -1.50 9.12
N ARG A 128 -5.88 -1.68 10.38
CA ARG A 128 -4.78 -2.55 10.77
C ARG A 128 -5.32 -3.78 11.50
N VAL A 129 -4.86 -4.96 11.07
CA VAL A 129 -5.13 -6.24 11.70
C VAL A 129 -3.79 -6.83 12.14
N THR A 130 -3.62 -7.06 13.44
CA THR A 130 -2.39 -7.64 14.00
C THR A 130 -2.70 -9.02 14.54
N LEU A 131 -1.96 -10.02 14.06
CA LEU A 131 -2.01 -11.40 14.54
C LEU A 131 -0.86 -11.60 15.55
N GLY A 132 -1.20 -12.03 16.77
CA GLY A 132 -0.22 -12.23 17.83
C GLY A 132 0.56 -10.95 18.15
N GLU A 133 1.87 -11.09 18.36
CA GLU A 133 2.78 -9.98 18.67
C GLU A 133 3.18 -9.16 17.43
N GLY A 134 2.80 -9.61 16.22
CA GLY A 134 3.07 -8.87 15.00
C GLY A 134 4.54 -8.89 14.54
N GLU A 135 5.27 -9.99 14.80
CA GLU A 135 6.70 -10.11 14.51
C GLU A 135 7.01 -10.52 13.06
N GLY A 136 6.00 -10.98 12.33
CA GLY A 136 6.18 -11.49 10.97
C GLY A 136 6.16 -10.40 9.90
N HIS A 137 6.40 -10.83 8.66
CA HIS A 137 6.26 -9.96 7.51
C HIS A 137 4.82 -9.45 7.37
N ASN A 138 4.74 -8.21 6.91
CA ASN A 138 3.49 -7.47 6.80
C ASN A 138 2.87 -7.63 5.42
N TRP A 139 1.55 -7.45 5.35
CA TRP A 139 0.79 -7.42 4.11
C TRP A 139 0.03 -6.12 3.99
N TRP A 140 0.04 -5.51 2.79
CA TRP A 140 -0.56 -4.20 2.54
C TRP A 140 -1.53 -4.27 1.37
N CYS A 141 -2.60 -3.47 1.46
CA CYS A 141 -3.63 -3.36 0.43
C CYS A 141 -4.24 -1.95 0.43
N VAL A 142 -4.90 -1.56 -0.66
CA VAL A 142 -5.71 -0.33 -0.76
C VAL A 142 -7.20 -0.71 -0.79
N LEU A 143 -7.99 -0.21 0.15
CA LEU A 143 -9.42 -0.50 0.30
C LEU A 143 -10.32 0.34 -0.61
N TYR A 144 -9.92 1.56 -0.95
CA TYR A 144 -10.65 2.45 -1.86
C TYR A 144 -9.69 2.95 -2.95
N PRO A 145 -9.96 2.77 -4.25
CA PRO A 145 -11.14 2.13 -4.87
C PRO A 145 -11.08 0.58 -4.91
N SER A 146 -10.48 -0.08 -3.90
CA SER A 146 -10.23 -1.52 -3.83
C SER A 146 -9.21 -2.03 -4.86
N LEU A 147 -7.92 -1.78 -4.58
CA LEU A 147 -6.80 -2.26 -5.38
C LEU A 147 -6.05 -3.35 -4.62
N CYS A 148 -6.49 -4.58 -4.84
CA CYS A 148 -5.85 -5.80 -4.35
C CYS A 148 -5.90 -6.84 -5.45
N VAL A 149 -4.92 -6.85 -6.35
CA VAL A 149 -4.92 -7.79 -7.48
C VAL A 149 -3.58 -8.47 -7.73
N LEU A 150 -2.43 -7.90 -7.34
CA LEU A 150 -1.13 -8.45 -7.77
C LEU A 150 -0.03 -8.16 -6.74
N ASP A 151 0.33 -9.16 -5.92
CA ASP A 151 1.71 -9.40 -5.45
C ASP A 151 1.85 -10.79 -4.77
N GLU A 152 1.18 -11.81 -5.29
CA GLU A 152 1.10 -13.14 -4.64
C GLU A 152 2.16 -14.13 -5.14
N THR A 153 2.62 -14.00 -6.37
CA THR A 153 3.56 -14.97 -6.96
C THR A 153 5.03 -14.60 -6.69
N ALA A 154 5.37 -13.31 -6.68
CA ALA A 154 6.76 -12.87 -6.48
C ALA A 154 7.21 -13.08 -5.02
N TYR A 155 6.38 -12.63 -4.07
CA TYR A 155 6.70 -12.71 -2.64
C TYR A 155 6.90 -14.15 -2.12
N TYR A 156 6.07 -15.12 -2.57
CA TYR A 156 6.16 -16.53 -2.15
C TYR A 156 7.13 -17.38 -3.00
N ALA A 157 7.57 -16.91 -4.16
CA ALA A 157 8.58 -17.61 -4.96
C ALA A 157 10.00 -17.45 -4.41
N GLY A 158 10.21 -16.67 -3.32
CA GLY A 158 11.54 -16.28 -2.87
C GLY A 158 12.26 -15.36 -3.86
N GLU A 159 11.57 -14.94 -4.91
CA GLU A 159 11.97 -13.83 -5.75
C GLU A 159 11.69 -12.58 -4.92
N VAL A 160 12.69 -12.10 -4.19
CA VAL A 160 12.66 -10.73 -3.69
C VAL A 160 12.41 -9.89 -4.95
N PRO A 161 11.21 -9.30 -5.16
CA PRO A 161 11.02 -8.42 -6.30
C PRO A 161 12.16 -7.41 -6.19
N PRO A 162 12.88 -7.12 -7.30
CA PRO A 162 14.05 -6.27 -7.23
C PRO A 162 13.67 -5.06 -6.39
N ILE A 163 14.50 -4.70 -5.41
CA ILE A 163 14.25 -3.49 -4.62
C ILE A 163 14.35 -2.33 -5.62
N GLU A 164 13.22 -2.00 -6.22
CA GLU A 164 13.06 -0.83 -7.05
C GLU A 164 12.99 0.32 -6.06
N PHE A 165 14.16 0.83 -5.74
CA PHE A 165 14.28 2.11 -5.06
C PHE A 165 13.63 3.15 -5.97
N TYR A 166 12.37 3.43 -5.71
CA TYR A 166 11.66 4.50 -6.36
C TYR A 166 12.25 5.82 -5.87
N SER A 167 13.20 6.34 -6.64
CA SER A 167 13.67 7.70 -6.48
C SER A 167 12.96 8.55 -7.50
N SER A 168 12.10 9.45 -7.02
CA SER A 168 11.53 10.52 -7.85
C SER A 168 12.61 11.30 -8.60
N VAL A 169 13.80 11.45 -7.99
CA VAL A 169 15.00 12.04 -8.62
C VAL A 169 15.63 11.08 -9.65
N GLY A 170 15.75 9.80 -9.33
CA GLY A 170 16.34 8.78 -10.22
C GLY A 170 15.58 8.62 -11.54
N ARG A 171 14.24 8.57 -11.50
CA ARG A 171 13.41 8.53 -12.71
C ARG A 171 13.57 9.80 -13.53
N PHE A 172 13.52 10.97 -12.90
CA PHE A 172 13.75 12.25 -13.58
C PHE A 172 15.10 12.27 -14.31
N LEU A 173 16.16 11.76 -13.68
CA LEU A 173 17.50 11.70 -14.31
C LEU A 173 17.57 10.66 -15.44
N SER A 174 16.92 9.50 -15.28
CA SER A 174 16.87 8.48 -16.33
C SER A 174 16.10 8.97 -17.56
N ASP A 175 14.97 9.65 -17.38
CA ASP A 175 14.19 10.22 -18.48
C ASP A 175 14.94 11.39 -19.18
N LEU A 176 15.86 12.06 -18.47
CA LEU A 176 16.65 13.18 -19.00
C LEU A 176 17.91 12.73 -19.75
N PHE A 177 18.49 11.58 -19.41
CA PHE A 177 19.78 11.12 -19.93
C PHE A 177 19.78 9.71 -20.53
N GLY A 178 18.66 8.99 -20.50
CA GLY A 178 18.50 7.62 -20.97
C GLY A 178 17.59 7.51 -22.19
N GLY A 179 18.19 7.68 -23.37
CA GLY A 179 17.68 7.30 -24.69
C GLY A 179 18.84 6.88 -25.58
#